data_AF-A0A2K3KUH3-F1
#
_entry.id   AF-A0A2K3KUH3-F1
#
_cell.length_a   1.000
_cell.length_b   1.000
_cell.length_c   1.000
_cell.angle_alpha   90.00
_cell.angle_beta   90.00
_cell.angle_gamma   90.00
#
_symmetry.space_group_name_H-M   'P 1'
#
loop_
_entity.id
_entity.type
_entity.pdbx_description
1 polymer ?
#
loop_
_entity_poly.entity_id
_entity_poly.type
_entity_poly.pdbx_seq_one_letter_code
_entity_poly.pdbx_strand_id
1 'polypeptide(L)'
;MQYGSIGWSVGATLGYAQAVPEKRVIACIGDGSFQVTAQDVSTMLRYGQKTIIFLINNGGYTIEVEIHDGPYNVIKNWNYTGLVDAIHNGEGNCWTTK
;
A
#
# COMPACT_ATOMS: atom_id res chain seq x y z
N MET A 1 23.96 -4.87 -6.93
CA MET A 1 22.68 -4.31 -7.42
C MET A 1 21.68 -4.43 -6.28
N GLN A 2 20.96 -3.36 -5.93
CA GLN A 2 19.94 -3.38 -4.87
C GLN A 2 18.65 -4.07 -5.38
N TYR A 3 17.82 -4.62 -4.49
CA TYR A 3 16.72 -5.54 -4.85
C TYR A 3 15.57 -4.93 -5.67
N GLY A 4 14.99 -3.79 -5.27
CA GLY A 4 13.98 -3.06 -6.06
C GLY A 4 12.63 -3.76 -6.29
N SER A 5 12.15 -4.60 -5.37
CA SER A 5 10.88 -5.34 -5.54
C SER A 5 9.64 -4.48 -5.29
N ILE A 6 8.72 -4.44 -6.26
CA ILE A 6 7.37 -3.90 -6.07
C ILE A 6 6.61 -4.70 -5.01
N GLY A 7 5.80 -4.02 -4.19
CA GLY A 7 5.10 -4.63 -3.06
C GLY A 7 5.91 -4.71 -1.76
N TRP A 8 7.24 -4.55 -1.80
CA TRP A 8 8.07 -4.52 -0.58
C TRP A 8 7.59 -3.49 0.44
N SER A 9 7.15 -2.31 -0.02
CA SER A 9 6.89 -1.16 0.85
C SER A 9 5.73 -1.36 1.82
N VAL A 10 4.69 -2.14 1.49
CA VAL A 10 3.57 -2.38 2.43
C VAL A 10 4.04 -3.20 3.63
N GLY A 11 4.72 -4.33 3.38
CA GLY A 11 5.26 -5.18 4.43
C GLY A 11 6.41 -4.53 5.21
N ALA A 12 7.26 -3.76 4.53
CA ALA A 12 8.29 -2.97 5.20
C ALA A 12 7.69 -1.92 6.13
N THR A 13 6.61 -1.25 5.70
CA THR A 13 5.88 -0.30 6.52
C THR A 13 5.28 -0.95 7.77
N LEU A 14 4.71 -2.16 7.62
CA LEU A 14 4.18 -2.96 8.73
C LEU A 14 5.29 -3.24 9.75
N GLY A 15 6.41 -3.82 9.31
CA GLY A 15 7.51 -4.18 10.19
C GLY A 15 8.15 -2.96 10.86
N TYR A 16 8.34 -1.88 10.11
CA TYR A 16 8.91 -0.64 10.65
C TYR A 16 7.99 -0.02 11.70
N ALA A 17 6.69 0.04 11.45
CA ALA A 17 5.71 0.54 12.42
C ALA A 17 5.60 -0.33 13.67
N GLN A 18 5.91 -1.63 13.60
CA GLN A 18 6.03 -2.49 14.79
C GLN A 18 7.30 -2.17 15.58
N ALA A 19 8.39 -1.85 14.90
CA ALA A 19 9.69 -1.61 15.53
C ALA A 19 9.79 -0.23 16.22
N VAL A 20 9.04 0.77 15.75
CA VAL A 20 9.07 2.15 16.28
C VAL A 20 7.67 2.67 16.64
N PRO A 21 6.97 2.08 17.62
CA PRO A 21 5.58 2.41 17.95
C PRO A 21 5.37 3.88 18.37
N GLU A 22 6.44 4.56 18.82
CA GLU A 22 6.44 5.97 19.20
C GLU A 22 6.52 6.93 18.00
N LYS A 23 6.88 6.43 16.82
CA LYS A 23 7.02 7.25 15.60
C LYS A 23 5.80 7.13 14.71
N ARG A 24 5.52 8.21 13.98
CA ARG A 24 4.55 8.20 12.88
C ARG A 24 5.23 7.70 11.62
N VAL A 25 4.93 6.46 11.21
CA VAL A 25 5.41 5.91 9.94
C VAL A 25 4.51 6.39 8.80
N ILE A 26 5.14 6.89 7.74
CA ILE A 26 4.46 7.37 6.53
C ILE A 26 5.04 6.61 5.34
N ALA A 27 4.17 6.10 4.47
CA ALA A 27 4.56 5.40 3.26
C ALA A 27 3.89 6.03 2.03
N CYS A 28 4.65 6.16 0.94
CA CYS A 28 4.14 6.56 -0.37
C CYS A 28 4.25 5.35 -1.30
N ILE A 29 3.12 4.83 -1.77
CA ILE A 29 3.06 3.54 -2.46
C ILE A 29 2.22 3.69 -3.73
N GLY A 30 2.79 3.33 -4.88
CA GLY A 30 2.03 3.28 -6.14
C GLY A 30 0.97 2.17 -6.11
N ASP A 31 -0.15 2.40 -6.77
CA ASP A 31 -1.27 1.46 -6.93
C ASP A 31 -0.85 0.05 -7.36
N GLY A 32 0.00 -0.07 -8.38
CA GLY A 32 0.51 -1.36 -8.85
C GLY A 32 1.36 -2.09 -7.81
N SER A 33 2.21 -1.35 -7.08
CA SER A 33 2.99 -1.93 -5.97
C SER A 33 2.10 -2.37 -4.81
N PHE A 34 1.06 -1.59 -4.49
CA PHE A 34 0.14 -1.89 -3.41
C PHE A 34 -0.62 -3.20 -3.65
N GLN A 35 -1.02 -3.49 -4.90
CA GLN A 35 -1.77 -4.72 -5.23
C GLN A 35 -1.04 -6.02 -4.88
N VAL A 36 0.30 -6.01 -4.85
CA VAL A 36 1.11 -7.20 -4.60
C VAL A 36 1.02 -7.68 -3.14
N THR A 37 0.87 -6.74 -2.20
CA THR A 37 1.02 -7.00 -0.75
C THR A 37 -0.02 -6.26 0.10
N ALA A 38 -1.14 -5.82 -0.48
CA ALA A 38 -2.19 -5.06 0.19
C ALA A 38 -2.73 -5.72 1.48
N GLN A 39 -2.69 -7.05 1.56
CA GLN A 39 -3.15 -7.83 2.72
C GLN A 39 -2.42 -7.50 4.03
N ASP A 40 -1.19 -6.96 3.97
CA ASP A 40 -0.45 -6.58 5.17
C ASP A 40 -1.12 -5.44 5.95
N VAL A 41 -1.98 -4.65 5.30
CA VAL A 41 -2.85 -3.65 5.96
C VAL A 41 -3.75 -4.31 7.01
N SER A 42 -4.21 -5.54 6.80
CA SER A 42 -4.99 -6.29 7.79
C SER A 42 -4.21 -6.46 9.10
N THR A 43 -2.92 -6.76 9.00
CA THR A 43 -2.03 -6.89 10.16
C THR A 43 -1.82 -5.54 10.83
N MET A 44 -1.62 -4.46 10.05
CA MET A 44 -1.50 -3.10 10.62
C MET A 44 -2.73 -2.71 11.44
N LEU A 45 -3.93 -3.00 10.92
CA LEU A 45 -5.21 -2.75 11.58
C LEU A 45 -5.36 -3.59 12.85
N ARG A 46 -5.07 -4.90 12.77
CA ARG A 46 -5.13 -5.83 13.92
C ARG A 46 -4.26 -5.36 15.09
N TYR A 47 -3.11 -4.76 14.82
CA TYR A 47 -2.19 -4.26 15.85
C TYR A 47 -2.39 -2.77 16.18
N GLY A 48 -3.44 -2.12 15.65
CA GLY A 48 -3.74 -0.71 15.93
C GLY A 48 -2.63 0.26 15.52
N GLN A 49 -1.87 -0.08 14.48
CA GLN A 49 -0.76 0.74 14.01
C GLN A 49 -1.26 2.05 13.42
N LYS A 50 -0.55 3.14 13.73
CA LYS A 50 -0.95 4.51 13.34
C LYS A 50 -0.26 4.98 12.05
N THR A 51 0.04 4.06 11.15
CA THR A 51 0.69 4.34 9.85
C THR A 51 -0.19 5.22 8.97
N ILE A 52 0.42 6.10 8.18
CA ILE A 52 -0.24 6.83 7.09
C ILE A 52 0.29 6.31 5.76
N ILE A 53 -0.61 5.85 4.88
CA ILE A 53 -0.25 5.41 3.53
C ILE A 53 -0.84 6.39 2.52
N PHE A 54 0.02 7.07 1.78
CA PHE A 54 -0.35 7.77 0.55
C PHE A 54 -0.30 6.77 -0.60
N LEU A 55 -1.47 6.39 -1.11
CA LEU A 55 -1.57 5.53 -2.28
C LEU A 55 -1.66 6.39 -3.54
N ILE A 56 -0.66 6.28 -4.42
CA ILE A 56 -0.63 7.00 -5.70
C ILE A 56 -1.38 6.16 -6.72
N ASN A 57 -2.63 6.51 -7.00
CA ASN A 57 -3.46 5.86 -8.00
C ASN A 57 -3.36 6.59 -9.34
N ASN A 58 -2.50 6.10 -10.23
CA ASN A 58 -2.32 6.63 -11.58
C ASN A 58 -2.69 5.61 -12.67
N GLY A 59 -3.26 4.46 -12.28
CA GLY A 59 -3.89 3.50 -13.18
C GLY A 59 -2.95 2.47 -13.80
N GLY A 60 -1.73 2.29 -13.29
CA GLY A 60 -0.77 1.37 -13.89
C GLY A 60 0.67 1.51 -13.44
N TYR A 61 1.56 0.75 -14.08
CA TYR A 61 2.99 0.79 -13.82
C TYR A 61 3.65 1.96 -14.57
N THR A 62 3.41 3.20 -14.11
CA THR A 62 3.92 4.43 -14.77
C THR A 62 5.43 4.39 -14.99
N ILE A 63 6.20 3.85 -14.03
CA ILE A 63 7.66 3.75 -14.20
C ILE A 63 8.05 2.86 -15.39
N GLU A 64 7.31 1.78 -15.63
CA GLU A 64 7.55 0.88 -16.75
C GLU A 64 7.08 1.51 -18.07
N VAL A 65 6.02 2.33 -18.07
CA VAL A 65 5.61 3.11 -19.25
C VAL A 65 6.74 4.01 -19.75
N GLU A 66 7.48 4.65 -18.83
CA GLU A 66 8.62 5.51 -19.16
C GLU A 66 9.88 4.74 -19.58
N ILE A 67 9.97 3.43 -19.28
CA ILE A 67 11.09 2.56 -19.70
C ILE A 67 10.76 1.89 -21.03
N HIS A 68 9.62 1.20 -21.08
CA HIS A 68 9.09 0.53 -22.24
C HIS A 68 7.58 0.33 -22.10
N ASP A 69 6.81 1.06 -22.91
CA ASP A 69 5.36 0.98 -22.86
C ASP A 69 4.79 -0.32 -23.50
N GLY A 70 3.66 -0.78 -22.98
CA GLY A 70 2.99 -2.00 -23.43
C GLY A 70 1.76 -2.37 -22.60
N PRO A 71 0.92 -3.30 -23.11
CA PRO A 71 -0.34 -3.68 -22.45
C PRO A 71 -0.16 -4.30 -21.06
N TYR A 72 1.04 -4.79 -20.73
CA TYR A 72 1.38 -5.34 -19.41
C TYR A 72 1.55 -4.27 -18.32
N ASN A 73 1.64 -2.99 -18.70
CA ASN A 73 1.70 -1.87 -17.75
C ASN A 73 0.31 -1.48 -17.21
N VAL A 74 -0.76 -1.98 -17.86
CA VAL A 74 -2.15 -1.70 -17.48
C VAL A 74 -2.58 -2.69 -16.39
N ILE A 75 -3.04 -2.16 -15.26
CA ILE A 75 -3.53 -2.96 -14.13
C ILE A 75 -5.03 -2.78 -13.93
N LYS A 76 -5.66 -3.73 -13.24
CA LYS A 76 -7.07 -3.57 -12.85
C LYS A 76 -7.16 -2.54 -11.72
N ASN A 77 -7.71 -1.36 -12.00
CA ASN A 77 -7.96 -0.37 -10.94
C ASN A 77 -8.93 -0.91 -9.87
N TRP A 78 -8.64 -0.65 -8.59
CA TRP A 78 -9.43 -1.07 -7.44
C TRP A 78 -10.11 0.12 -6.78
N ASN A 79 -11.18 -0.14 -6.01
CA ASN A 79 -11.63 0.80 -5.00
C ASN A 79 -10.76 0.65 -3.75
N TYR A 80 -9.57 1.26 -3.74
CA TYR A 80 -8.58 1.05 -2.67
C TYR A 80 -9.09 1.43 -1.28
N THR A 81 -9.83 2.54 -1.15
CA THR A 81 -10.46 2.90 0.12
C THR A 81 -11.48 1.83 0.53
N GLY A 82 -12.32 1.37 -0.41
CA GLY A 82 -13.29 0.30 -0.16
C GLY A 82 -12.65 -1.05 0.18
N LEU A 83 -11.47 -1.37 -0.34
CA LEU A 83 -10.70 -2.55 0.06
C LEU A 83 -10.29 -2.44 1.54
N VAL A 84 -9.74 -1.29 1.94
CA VAL A 84 -9.32 -1.06 3.33
C VAL A 84 -10.53 -1.08 4.26
N ASP A 85 -11.67 -0.49 3.85
CA ASP A 85 -12.91 -0.53 4.63
C ASP A 85 -13.43 -1.97 4.80
N ALA A 86 -13.33 -2.79 3.75
CA ALA A 86 -13.70 -4.20 3.80
C ALA A 86 -12.79 -5.02 4.74
N ILE A 87 -11.48 -4.74 4.74
CA ILE A 87 -10.52 -5.38 5.66
C ILE A 87 -10.74 -4.92 7.11
N HIS A 88 -11.06 -3.64 7.31
CA HIS A 88 -11.32 -3.05 8.63
C HIS A 88 -12.49 -3.71 9.35
N ASN A 89 -13.52 -4.16 8.61
CA ASN A 89 -14.65 -4.90 9.16
C ASN A 89 -15.36 -4.17 10.33
N GLY A 90 -15.31 -2.84 10.36
CA GLY A 90 -15.86 -2.02 11.44
C GLY A 90 -15.14 -2.11 12.79
N GLU A 91 -13.95 -2.71 12.83
CA GLU A 91 -13.18 -2.94 14.06
C GLU A 91 -11.94 -2.06 14.18
N GLY A 92 -11.85 -1.27 15.25
CA GLY A 92 -10.71 -0.38 15.51
C GLY A 92 -10.83 0.98 14.83
N ASN A 93 -9.70 1.60 14.53
CA ASN A 93 -9.62 2.95 13.97
C ASN A 93 -9.02 2.88 12.56
N CYS A 94 -9.83 3.17 11.53
CA CYS A 94 -9.38 3.27 10.15
C CYS A 94 -10.01 4.49 9.49
N TRP A 95 -9.21 5.26 8.77
CA TRP A 95 -9.68 6.41 7.99
C TRP A 95 -9.14 6.30 6.58
N THR A 96 -10.06 6.29 5.62
CA THR A 96 -9.76 6.27 4.19
C THR A 96 -10.35 7.52 3.55
N THR A 97 -9.63 8.11 2.60
CA THR A 97 -10.11 9.27 1.84
C THR A 97 -9.54 9.21 0.42
N LYS A 98 -10.21 9.89 -0.53
CA LYS A 98 -9.86 9.93 -1.95
C LYS A 98 -9.45 11.34 -2.35
#